data_AF-A0A1H2HBS0-F1
#
_entry.id   AF-A0A1H2HBS0-F1
#
_cell.length_a   1.000
_cell.length_b   1.000
_cell.length_c   1.000
_cell.angle_alpha   90.00
_cell.angle_beta   90.00
_cell.angle_gamma   90.00
#
_symmetry.space_group_name_H-M   'P 1'
#
loop_
_entity.id
_entity.type
_entity.pdbx_description
1 polymer ?
#
loop_
_entity_poly.entity_id
_entity_poly.type
_entity_poly.pdbx_seq_one_letter_code
_entity_poly.pdbx_strand_id
1 'polypeptide(L)' 'MIFMQSQSTIQQAFYRPADACKYLGIGRTKLHELAEYDASFPRKVRISNRCVGWTKVQLDAWLESKQREACGQ' A
#
# COMPACT_ATOMS: atom_id res chain seq x y z
N MET A 1 27.19 -0.37 -20.42
CA MET A 1 26.86 0.89 -19.72
C MET A 1 25.69 0.61 -18.79
N ILE A 2 25.94 0.52 -17.48
CA ILE A 2 24.94 0.15 -16.48
C ILE A 2 24.50 1.45 -15.80
N PHE A 3 23.38 2.02 -16.23
CA PHE A 3 22.84 3.25 -15.61
C PHE A 3 22.02 2.82 -14.37
N MET A 4 22.72 2.70 -13.24
CA MET A 4 22.11 2.49 -11.94
C MET A 4 21.44 3.80 -11.51
N GLN A 5 20.15 3.92 -11.81
CA GLN A 5 19.32 5.05 -11.40
C GLN A 5 19.17 5.01 -9.88
N SER A 6 19.95 5.85 -9.19
CA SER A 6 19.74 6.17 -7.77
C SER A 6 18.42 6.94 -7.66
N GLN A 7 17.36 6.27 -7.22
CA GLN A 7 16.06 6.89 -6.99
C GLN A 7 16.08 7.60 -5.64
N SER A 8 16.09 8.93 -5.67
CA SER A 8 15.89 9.79 -4.50
C SER A 8 14.63 9.37 -3.74
N THR A 9 14.79 8.97 -2.48
CA THR A 9 13.72 8.56 -1.57
C THR A 9 12.94 9.77 -1.05
N ILE A 10 12.19 10.44 -1.92
CA ILE A 10 11.13 11.35 -1.45
C ILE A 10 10.17 10.46 -0.65
N GLN A 11 10.14 10.61 0.67
CA GLN A 11 9.20 9.94 1.57
C GLN A 11 7.78 10.34 1.16
N GLN A 12 7.18 9.60 0.23
CA GLN A 12 5.85 9.90 -0.28
C GLN A 12 4.84 9.62 0.84
N ALA A 13 4.28 10.69 1.40
CA ALA A 13 3.19 10.59 2.37
C ALA A 13 1.94 9.87 1.80
N PHE A 14 1.87 9.72 0.47
CA PHE A 14 0.75 9.16 -0.27
C PHE A 14 1.22 8.15 -1.32
N TYR A 15 0.79 6.90 -1.16
CA TYR A 15 1.07 5.79 -2.06
C TYR A 15 -0.07 5.60 -3.05
N ARG A 16 0.22 5.73 -4.34
CA ARG A 16 -0.69 5.29 -5.41
C ARG A 16 -0.77 3.76 -5.44
N PRO A 17 -1.71 3.15 -6.18
CA PRO A 17 -1.83 1.69 -6.24
C PRO A 17 -0.55 0.99 -6.70
N ALA A 18 0.21 1.61 -7.61
CA ALA A 18 1.49 1.07 -8.06
C ALA A 18 2.55 1.10 -6.96
N ASP A 19 2.61 2.15 -6.15
CA ASP A 19 3.59 2.28 -5.07
C ASP A 19 3.19 1.48 -3.83
N ALA A 20 1.89 1.42 -3.53
CA ALA A 20 1.37 0.54 -2.48
C ALA A 20 1.63 -0.94 -2.80
N CYS A 21 1.44 -1.34 -4.06
CA CYS A 21 1.81 -2.67 -4.57
C CYS A 21 3.30 -2.97 -4.34
N LYS A 22 4.20 -2.02 -4.64
CA LYS A 22 5.64 -2.17 -4.38
C LYS A 22 5.96 -2.22 -2.89
N TYR A 23 5.30 -1.40 -2.08
CA TYR A 23 5.51 -1.34 -0.64
C TYR A 23 5.09 -2.64 0.06
N LEU A 24 3.94 -3.18 -0.33
CA LEU A 24 3.38 -4.43 0.21
C LEU A 24 4.00 -5.69 -0.43
N GLY A 25 4.65 -5.55 -1.59
CA GLY A 25 5.18 -6.68 -2.37
C GLY A 25 4.10 -7.56 -3.02
N ILE A 26 2.86 -7.07 -3.18
CA ILE A 26 1.73 -7.82 -3.74
C ILE A 26 1.34 -7.32 -5.12
N GLY A 27 0.72 -8.16 -5.96
CA GLY A 27 0.21 -7.75 -7.27
C GLY A 27 -0.97 -6.76 -7.19
N ARG A 28 -1.19 -5.98 -8.27
CA ARG A 28 -2.33 -5.03 -8.36
C ARG A 28 -3.69 -5.69 -8.16
N THR A 29 -3.91 -6.86 -8.74
CA THR A 29 -5.16 -7.62 -8.59
C THR A 29 -5.43 -7.94 -7.11
N LYS A 30 -4.41 -8.48 -6.42
CA LYS A 30 -4.49 -8.80 -4.99
C LYS A 30 -4.78 -7.57 -4.14
N LEU A 31 -4.18 -6.44 -4.48
CA LEU A 31 -4.41 -5.16 -3.80
C LEU A 31 -5.85 -4.66 -4.02
N HIS A 32 -6.41 -4.82 -5.21
CA HIS A 32 -7.82 -4.50 -5.48
C HIS A 32 -8.78 -5.42 -4.73
N GLU A 33 -8.49 -6.74 -4.72
CA GLU A 33 -9.27 -7.71 -3.95
C GLU A 33 -9.23 -7.39 -2.45
N LEU A 34 -8.05 -7.13 -1.88
CA LEU A 34 -7.95 -6.75 -0.47
C LEU A 34 -8.74 -5.48 -0.17
N ALA A 35 -8.67 -4.48 -1.04
CA ALA A 35 -9.42 -3.24 -0.86
C ALA A 35 -10.95 -3.40 -0.99
N GLU A 36 -11.44 -4.49 -1.57
CA GLU A 36 -12.87 -4.77 -1.77
C GLU A 36 -13.42 -5.81 -0.78
N TYR A 37 -12.65 -6.85 -0.47
CA TYR A 37 -13.07 -7.98 0.35
C TYR A 37 -12.54 -7.96 1.78
N ASP A 38 -11.37 -7.38 2.05
CA ASP A 38 -10.77 -7.38 3.39
C ASP A 38 -11.20 -6.11 4.13
N ALA A 39 -12.09 -6.27 5.11
CA ALA A 39 -12.58 -5.16 5.92
C ALA A 39 -11.48 -4.52 6.79
N SER A 40 -10.39 -5.25 7.06
CA SER A 40 -9.20 -4.71 7.73
C SER A 40 -8.37 -3.83 6.81
N PHE A 41 -8.46 -3.98 5.48
CA PHE A 41 -7.67 -3.19 4.55
C PHE A 41 -8.13 -1.73 4.54
N PRO A 42 -7.21 -0.77 4.62
CA PRO A 42 -7.57 0.64 4.74
C PRO A 42 -8.32 1.14 3.51
N ARG A 43 -9.35 1.96 3.76
CA ARG A 43 -10.14 2.55 2.67
C ARG A 43 -9.27 3.48 1.82
N LYS A 44 -9.40 3.33 0.50
CA LYS A 44 -8.74 4.21 -0.49
C LYS A 44 -9.05 5.67 -0.21
N VAL A 45 -8.02 6.47 0.04
CA VAL A 45 -8.14 7.93 0.14
C VAL A 45 -8.23 8.48 -1.28
N ARG A 46 -9.36 9.10 -1.61
CA ARG A 46 -9.58 9.75 -2.90
C ARG A 46 -9.21 11.22 -2.77
N ILE A 47 -8.05 11.62 -3.32
CA ILE A 47 -7.65 13.04 -3.41
C ILE A 47 -8.38 13.71 -4.58
N SER A 48 -8.56 12.99 -5.69
CA SER A 48 -9.28 13.47 -6.87
C SER A 48 -9.90 12.29 -7.64
N ASN A 49 -10.74 12.55 -8.64
CA ASN A 49 -11.46 11.52 -9.40
C ASN A 49 -10.52 10.49 -10.07
N ARG A 50 -9.27 10.88 -10.35
CA ARG A 50 -8.22 9.99 -10.92
C ARG A 50 -7.08 9.69 -9.93
N CYS A 51 -7.07 10.31 -8.76
CA CYS A 51 -6.00 10.17 -7.77
C CYS A 51 -6.52 9.52 -6.51
N VAL A 52 -6.34 8.20 -6.45
CA VAL A 52 -6.67 7.36 -5.30
C VAL A 52 -5.40 6.71 -4.77
N GLY A 53 -5.33 6.49 -3.47
CA GLY A 53 -4.16 5.92 -2.83
C GLY A 53 -4.33 5.74 -1.34
N TRP A 54 -3.22 5.40 -0.68
CA TRP A 54 -3.16 5.12 0.75
C TRP A 54 -2.03 5.89 1.39
N THR A 55 -2.21 6.29 2.64
CA THR A 55 -1.13 6.89 3.42
C THR A 55 -0.26 5.81 4.05
N LYS A 56 1.02 6.10 4.31
CA LYS A 56 1.94 5.16 4.97
C LYS A 56 1.35 4.57 6.26
N VAL A 57 0.82 5.44 7.12
CA VAL A 57 0.25 5.07 8.43
C VAL A 57 -0.88 4.05 8.31
N GLN A 58 -1.69 4.16 7.26
CA GLN A 58 -2.79 3.21 7.02
C GLN A 58 -2.29 1.83 6.62
N LEU A 59 -1.27 1.78 5.74
CA LEU A 59 -0.66 0.52 5.32
C LEU A 59 0.09 -0.14 6.48
N ASP A 60 0.77 0.65 7.30
CA ASP A 60 1.50 0.19 8.49
C ASP A 60 0.55 -0.37 9.56
N ALA A 61 -0.54 0.34 9.87
CA ALA A 61 -1.56 -0.13 10.79
C ALA A 61 -2.22 -1.44 10.32
N TRP A 62 -2.39 -1.62 9.00
CA TRP A 62 -2.90 -2.87 8.44
C TRP A 62 -1.90 -4.02 8.58
N LEU A 63 -0.62 -3.77 8.30
CA LEU A 63 0.44 -4.76 8.51
C LEU A 63 0.50 -5.19 9.99
N GLU A 64 0.39 -4.23 10.91
CA GLU A 64 0.34 -4.51 12.34
C GLU A 64 -0.89 -5.34 12.72
N SER A 65 -2.08 -5.01 12.19
CA SER A 65 -3.29 -5.82 12.38
C SER A 65 -3.08 -7.25 11.89
N LYS A 66 -2.56 -7.42 10.67
CA LYS A 66 -2.28 -8.75 10.10
C LYS A 66 -1.23 -9.51 10.90
N GLN A 67 -0.24 -8.83 11.45
CA GLN A 67 0.75 -9.44 12.33
C GLN A 67 0.14 -9.90 13.66
N ARG A 68 -0.80 -9.13 14.23
CA ARG A 68 -1.56 -9.55 15.42
C ARG A 68 -2.49 -10.72 15.11
N GLU A 69 -3.18 -10.70 13.97
CA GLU A 69 -4.02 -11.81 13.48
C GLU A 69 -3.18 -13.08 13.27
N ALA A 70 -1.97 -12.97 12.70
CA ALA A 70 -1.09 -14.10 12.42
C ALA A 70 -0.35 -14.63 13.66
N CYS A 71 -0.03 -13.78 14.65
CA CYS A 71 0.60 -14.18 15.91
C CYS A 71 -0.43 -14.69 16.94
N GLY A 72 -1.72 -14.42 16.71
CA GLY A 72 -2.80 -14.64 17.65
C GLY A 72 -3.74 -15.80 17.32
N GLN A 73 -3.24 -16.88 16.71
CA GLN A 73 -3.99 -18.13 16.62
C GLN A 73 -3.13 -19.37 16.80
#